data_AF-A0A661XMW9-F1
#
_entry.id   AF-A0A661XMW9-F1
#
_cell.length_a   1.000
_cell.length_b   1.000
_cell.length_c   1.000
_cell.angle_alpha   90.00
_cell.angle_beta   90.00
_cell.angle_gamma   90.00
#
_symmetry.space_group_name_H-M   'P 1'
#
loop_
_entity.id
_entity.type
_entity.pdbx_description
1 polymer ?
#
loop_
_entity_poly.entity_id
_entity_poly.type
_entity_poly.pdbx_seq_one_letter_code
_entity_poly.pdbx_strand_id
1 'polypeptide(L)'
;MKEIKSNIHRQLSDFTTPVNALLAIREKYLITLLLESSDYQTKENSFSFIGFEPIAEVKVEKGRFTSSHGDDYQLNLTNNQLSAALESFMSQFNFTTKDPEVKQFNGLFGYTTFEVVK
;
A
#
# COMPACT_ATOMS: atom_id res chain seq x y z
N MET A 1 -11.56 8.44 12.77
CA MET A 1 -10.88 7.17 12.48
C MET A 1 -11.85 6.26 11.73
N LYS A 2 -11.53 5.90 10.49
CA LYS A 2 -12.34 5.03 9.61
C LYS A 2 -12.01 3.56 9.90
N GLU A 3 -13.04 2.75 10.14
CA GLU A 3 -12.86 1.31 10.30
C GLU A 3 -12.76 0.60 8.95
N ILE A 4 -11.68 -0.14 8.74
CA ILE A 4 -11.47 -0.98 7.56
C ILE A 4 -11.51 -2.44 7.99
N LYS A 5 -12.47 -3.19 7.46
CA LYS A 5 -12.64 -4.62 7.74
C LYS A 5 -12.12 -5.44 6.57
N SER A 6 -11.06 -6.21 6.79
CA SER A 6 -10.52 -7.11 5.77
C SER A 6 -11.37 -8.38 5.70
N ASN A 7 -11.98 -8.61 4.54
CA ASN A 7 -12.63 -9.88 4.21
C ASN A 7 -11.67 -10.74 3.38
N ILE A 8 -11.50 -12.00 3.76
CA ILE A 8 -10.47 -12.86 3.18
C ILE A 8 -11.14 -14.04 2.50
N HIS A 9 -10.78 -14.25 1.24
CA HIS A 9 -11.20 -15.38 0.45
C HIS A 9 -9.95 -16.11 -0.06
N ARG A 10 -9.82 -17.39 0.31
CA ARG A 10 -8.72 -18.26 -0.15
C ARG A 10 -9.25 -19.17 -1.26
N GLN A 11 -8.50 -19.30 -2.33
CA GLN A 11 -8.84 -20.17 -3.47
C GLN A 11 -7.60 -20.87 -4.01
N LEU A 12 -7.81 -21.98 -4.72
CA LEU A 12 -6.75 -22.67 -5.44
C LEU A 12 -6.32 -21.84 -6.65
N SER A 13 -5.01 -21.68 -6.83
CA SER A 13 -4.44 -20.75 -7.81
C SER A 13 -3.30 -21.37 -8.63
N ASP A 14 -3.26 -22.70 -8.75
CA ASP A 14 -2.14 -23.45 -9.37
C ASP A 14 -1.84 -23.05 -10.83
N PHE A 15 -2.84 -22.51 -11.53
CA PHE A 15 -2.72 -22.01 -12.91
C PHE A 15 -2.64 -20.48 -13.02
N THR A 16 -2.62 -19.76 -11.90
CA THR A 16 -2.60 -18.30 -11.86
C THR A 16 -1.23 -17.81 -11.41
N THR A 17 -0.55 -17.06 -12.27
CA THR A 17 0.68 -16.34 -11.91
C THR A 17 0.32 -14.92 -11.47
N PRO A 18 1.13 -14.26 -10.62
CA PRO A 18 0.84 -12.89 -10.21
C PRO A 18 0.80 -11.91 -11.41
N VAL A 19 1.67 -12.10 -12.41
CA VAL A 19 1.64 -11.31 -13.65
C VAL A 19 0.32 -11.49 -14.42
N ASN A 20 -0.15 -12.73 -14.62
CA ASN A 20 -1.41 -12.97 -15.31
C ASN A 20 -2.60 -12.38 -14.54
N ALA A 21 -2.60 -12.50 -13.21
CA ALA A 21 -3.61 -11.88 -12.35
C ALA A 21 -3.61 -10.35 -12.46
N LEU A 22 -2.42 -9.72 -12.46
CA LEU A 22 -2.28 -8.27 -12.62
C LEU A 22 -2.86 -7.81 -13.96
N LEU A 23 -2.55 -8.49 -15.06
CA LEU A 23 -3.05 -8.13 -16.39
C LEU A 23 -4.58 -8.15 -16.43
N ALA A 24 -5.22 -9.19 -15.87
CA ALA A 24 -6.67 -9.29 -15.79
C ALA A 24 -7.31 -8.18 -14.92
N ILE A 25 -6.64 -7.78 -13.83
CA ILE A 25 -7.11 -6.68 -12.96
C ILE A 25 -6.96 -5.33 -13.68
N ARG A 26 -5.85 -5.12 -14.39
CA ARG A 26 -5.53 -3.87 -15.10
C ARG A 26 -6.49 -3.56 -16.25
N GLU A 27 -7.21 -4.56 -16.75
CA GLU A 27 -8.32 -4.34 -17.69
C GLU A 27 -9.50 -3.58 -17.07
N LYS A 28 -9.65 -3.61 -15.74
CA LYS A 28 -10.79 -3.03 -15.01
C LYS A 28 -10.44 -1.83 -14.14
N TYR A 29 -9.20 -1.75 -13.65
CA TYR A 29 -8.78 -0.74 -12.69
C TYR A 29 -7.60 0.08 -13.22
N LEU A 30 -7.68 1.40 -13.04
CA LEU A 30 -6.66 2.34 -13.54
C LEU A 30 -5.38 2.31 -12.71
N ILE A 31 -5.52 2.24 -11.38
CA ILE A 31 -4.40 2.22 -10.45
C ILE A 31 -4.19 0.78 -10.02
N THR A 32 -3.07 0.22 -10.43
CA THR A 32 -2.64 -1.14 -10.09
C THR A 32 -1.16 -1.14 -9.70
N LEU A 33 -0.79 -1.97 -8.74
CA LEU A 33 0.57 -2.18 -8.27
C LEU A 33 0.83 -3.69 -8.19
N LEU A 34 2.05 -4.10 -8.54
CA LEU A 34 2.56 -5.44 -8.29
C LEU A 34 3.89 -5.33 -7.52
N LEU A 35 3.99 -6.04 -6.40
CA LEU A 35 5.23 -6.25 -5.66
C LEU A 35 5.51 -7.75 -5.60
N GLU A 36 6.62 -8.19 -6.16
CA GLU A 36 7.06 -9.59 -6.14
C GLU A 36 8.39 -9.71 -5.40
N SER A 37 8.52 -10.73 -4.57
CA SER A 37 9.83 -11.11 -4.03
C SER A 37 10.69 -11.72 -5.13
N SER A 38 11.91 -11.19 -5.31
CA SER A 38 12.92 -11.77 -6.19
C SER A 38 13.72 -12.91 -5.52
N ASP A 39 13.54 -13.12 -4.21
CA ASP A 39 14.24 -14.18 -3.48
C ASP A 39 13.45 -15.49 -3.59
N TYR A 40 13.90 -16.34 -4.51
CA TYR A 40 13.38 -17.69 -4.71
C TYR A 40 14.03 -18.73 -3.80
N GLN A 41 15.06 -18.37 -3.01
CA GLN A 41 15.88 -19.35 -2.27
C GLN A 41 15.24 -19.81 -0.97
N THR A 42 14.36 -19.00 -0.36
CA THR A 42 13.62 -19.39 0.85
C THR A 42 12.11 -19.38 0.59
N LYS A 43 11.52 -20.57 0.44
CA LYS A 43 10.08 -20.77 0.20
C LYS A 43 9.19 -20.14 1.28
N GLU A 44 9.72 -19.91 2.48
CA GLU A 44 8.94 -19.50 3.64
C GLU A 44 8.48 -18.03 3.62
N ASN A 45 8.96 -17.20 2.69
CA ASN A 45 8.56 -15.77 2.60
C ASN A 45 8.39 -15.24 1.17
N SER A 46 8.09 -16.11 0.19
CA SER A 46 7.90 -15.71 -1.20
C SER A 46 6.45 -15.28 -1.46
N PHE A 47 6.14 -14.01 -1.15
CA PHE A 47 4.83 -13.42 -1.43
C PHE A 47 4.86 -12.54 -2.68
N SER A 48 3.73 -12.50 -3.37
CA SER A 48 3.42 -11.49 -4.40
C SER A 48 2.19 -10.72 -3.96
N PHE A 49 2.27 -9.40 -3.98
CA PHE A 49 1.17 -8.50 -3.62
C PHE A 49 0.67 -7.79 -4.87
N ILE A 50 -0.64 -7.86 -5.11
CA ILE A 50 -1.31 -7.07 -6.13
C ILE A 50 -2.24 -6.10 -5.42
N GLY A 51 -1.98 -4.80 -5.57
CA GLY A 51 -2.83 -3.73 -5.08
C GLY A 51 -3.61 -3.11 -6.24
N PHE A 52 -4.89 -2.82 -6.04
CA PHE A 52 -5.72 -2.09 -7.00
C PHE A 52 -6.83 -1.36 -6.23
N GLU A 53 -7.42 -0.35 -6.87
CA GLU A 53 -8.53 0.44 -6.30
C GLU A 53 -8.21 0.97 -4.88
N PRO A 54 -7.22 1.87 -4.74
CA PRO A 54 -6.82 2.37 -3.44
C PRO A 54 -7.99 3.06 -2.72
N ILE A 55 -8.18 2.73 -1.45
CA ILE A 55 -9.21 3.37 -0.60
C ILE A 55 -8.82 4.77 -0.13
N ALA A 56 -7.53 5.08 -0.22
CA ALA A 56 -6.96 6.37 0.11
C ALA A 56 -5.59 6.54 -0.54
N GLU A 57 -5.21 7.79 -0.79
CA GLU A 57 -3.96 8.16 -1.44
C GLU A 57 -3.25 9.25 -0.64
N VAL A 58 -1.93 9.19 -0.63
CA VAL A 58 -1.06 10.23 -0.09
C VAL A 58 0.05 10.50 -1.09
N LYS A 59 0.31 11.78 -1.37
CA LYS A 59 1.37 12.23 -2.25
C LYS A 59 2.13 13.36 -1.59
N VAL A 60 3.45 13.24 -1.61
CA VAL A 60 4.37 14.30 -1.17
C VAL A 60 5.24 14.69 -2.36
N GLU A 61 5.13 15.94 -2.77
CA GLU A 61 5.83 16.46 -3.95
C GLU A 61 6.23 17.90 -3.70
N LYS A 62 7.52 18.23 -3.94
CA LYS A 62 8.07 19.58 -3.76
C LYS A 62 7.78 20.18 -2.37
N GLY A 63 7.85 19.35 -1.32
CA GLY A 63 7.55 19.77 0.05
C GLY A 63 6.07 20.07 0.31
N ARG A 64 5.15 19.61 -0.53
CA ARG A 64 3.70 19.72 -0.30
C ARG A 64 3.11 18.35 -0.07
N PHE A 65 2.38 18.20 1.02
CA PHE A 65 1.65 17.00 1.38
C PHE A 65 0.22 17.12 0.88
N THR A 66 -0.25 16.11 0.17
CA THR A 66 -1.63 16.01 -0.34
C THR A 66 -2.19 14.63 -0.02
N SER A 67 -3.45 14.57 0.43
CA SER A 67 -4.15 13.31 0.68
C SER A 67 -5.54 13.29 0.05
N SER A 68 -6.06 12.08 -0.21
CA SER A 68 -7.43 11.87 -0.69
C SER A 68 -8.52 12.32 0.31
N HIS A 69 -8.14 12.71 1.53
CA HIS A 69 -9.05 13.23 2.56
C HIS A 69 -9.09 14.75 2.65
N GLY A 70 -8.50 15.44 1.67
CA GLY A 70 -8.50 16.90 1.60
C GLY A 70 -7.39 17.56 2.41
N ASP A 71 -6.42 16.78 2.93
CA ASP A 71 -5.20 17.35 3.47
C ASP A 71 -4.41 17.97 2.32
N ASP A 72 -4.06 19.24 2.47
CA ASP A 72 -3.26 19.96 1.49
C ASP A 72 -2.47 21.07 2.18
N TYR A 73 -1.20 20.81 2.48
CA TYR A 73 -0.35 21.74 3.21
C TYR A 73 1.12 21.60 2.88
N GLN A 74 1.89 22.64 3.20
CA GLN A 74 3.32 22.66 3.02
C GLN A 74 4.02 21.96 4.19
N LEU A 75 4.97 21.11 3.86
CA LEU A 75 5.67 20.19 4.75
C LEU A 75 7.17 20.48 4.68
N ASN A 76 7.77 20.81 5.82
CA ASN A 76 9.21 21.04 5.91
C ASN A 76 9.90 19.68 6.12
N LEU A 77 10.51 19.16 5.05
CA LEU A 77 11.11 17.83 5.02
C LEU A 77 12.34 17.66 5.95
N THR A 78 12.88 18.74 6.52
CA THR A 78 14.14 18.74 7.29
C THR A 78 14.07 18.18 8.71
N ASN A 79 12.87 18.00 9.31
CA ASN A 79 12.72 17.72 10.76
C ASN A 79 11.76 16.54 11.07
N ASN A 80 11.89 15.39 10.38
CA ASN A 80 10.99 14.23 10.58
C ASN A 80 9.49 14.51 10.38
N GLN A 81 9.12 15.66 9.80
CA GLN A 81 7.72 16.03 9.60
C GLN A 81 7.02 15.09 8.63
N LEU A 82 7.76 14.47 7.70
CA LEU A 82 7.20 13.51 6.76
C LEU A 82 6.72 12.26 7.49
N SER A 83 7.55 11.68 8.36
CA SER A 83 7.16 10.52 9.16
C SER A 83 5.96 10.83 10.04
N ALA A 84 5.97 11.98 10.73
CA ALA A 84 4.83 12.41 11.54
C ALA A 84 3.54 12.62 10.72
N ALA A 85 3.65 13.17 9.50
CA ALA A 85 2.50 13.34 8.61
C ALA A 85 1.96 12.01 8.09
N LEU A 86 2.84 11.06 7.73
CA LEU A 86 2.46 9.72 7.32
C LEU A 86 1.84 8.92 8.48
N GLU A 87 2.40 9.02 9.69
CA GLU A 87 1.82 8.43 10.91
C GLU A 87 0.46 9.03 11.21
N SER A 88 0.32 10.35 11.15
CA SER A 88 -0.96 11.05 11.31
C SER A 88 -1.99 10.57 10.28
N PHE A 89 -1.59 10.47 9.01
CA PHE A 89 -2.44 9.94 7.94
C PHE A 89 -2.86 8.48 8.22
N MET A 90 -1.92 7.62 8.58
CA MET A 90 -2.20 6.21 8.89
C MET A 90 -3.09 6.04 10.13
N SER A 91 -2.98 6.93 11.12
CA SER A 91 -3.81 6.92 12.32
C SER A 91 -5.29 7.18 12.03
N GLN A 92 -5.61 7.72 10.85
CA GLN A 92 -7.00 7.90 10.42
C GLN A 92 -7.69 6.58 10.11
N PHE A 93 -6.97 5.47 9.96
CA PHE A 93 -7.50 4.16 9.62
C PHE A 93 -7.31 3.17 10.78
N ASN A 94 -8.35 2.39 11.05
CA ASN A 94 -8.29 1.26 11.96
C ASN A 94 -8.54 -0.04 11.18
N PHE A 95 -7.48 -0.79 10.92
CA PHE A 95 -7.57 -2.07 10.20
C PHE A 95 -7.94 -3.20 11.16
N THR A 96 -9.04 -3.88 10.85
CA THR A 96 -9.54 -5.01 11.63
C THR A 96 -9.67 -6.24 10.73
N THR A 97 -9.20 -7.37 11.23
CA THR A 97 -9.26 -8.66 10.53
C THR A 97 -9.46 -9.76 11.56
N LYS A 98 -10.17 -10.83 11.17
CA LYS A 98 -10.26 -12.06 11.97
C LYS A 98 -9.04 -12.97 11.77
N ASP A 99 -8.22 -12.68 10.77
CA ASP A 99 -7.08 -13.49 10.37
C ASP A 99 -5.76 -12.79 10.75
N PRO A 100 -4.97 -13.36 11.67
CA PRO A 100 -3.71 -12.77 12.11
C PRO A 100 -2.67 -12.62 11.00
N GLU A 101 -2.64 -13.53 10.02
CA GLU A 101 -1.63 -13.53 8.94
C GLU A 101 -1.79 -12.33 8.02
N VAL A 102 -3.02 -11.85 7.82
CA VAL A 102 -3.32 -10.73 6.92
C VAL A 102 -3.10 -9.38 7.61
N LYS A 103 -3.08 -9.35 8.94
CA LYS A 103 -2.94 -8.11 9.71
C LYS A 103 -1.67 -7.34 9.34
N GLN A 104 -0.56 -8.05 9.09
CA GLN A 104 0.73 -7.47 8.72
C GLN A 104 0.79 -6.89 7.29
N PHE A 105 -0.17 -7.25 6.43
CA PHE A 105 -0.19 -6.81 5.02
C PHE A 105 -1.04 -5.56 4.79
N ASN A 106 -1.78 -5.08 5.79
CA ASN A 106 -2.54 -3.84 5.68
C ASN A 106 -1.62 -2.63 5.90
N GLY A 107 -1.58 -1.70 4.94
CA GLY A 107 -0.70 -0.54 5.05
C GLY A 107 -0.67 0.32 3.79
N LEU A 108 0.40 1.13 3.70
CA LEU A 108 0.69 1.93 2.51
C LEU A 108 1.53 1.12 1.53
N PHE A 109 1.11 1.17 0.28
CA PHE A 109 1.84 0.60 -0.84
C PHE A 109 2.13 1.70 -1.84
N GLY A 110 3.36 1.76 -2.34
CA GLY A 110 3.76 2.81 -3.27
C GLY A 110 5.26 2.85 -3.45
N TYR A 111 5.76 4.01 -3.85
CA TYR A 111 7.19 4.26 -4.04
C TYR A 111 7.60 5.55 -3.35
N THR A 112 8.88 5.65 -3.04
CA THR A 112 9.53 6.89 -2.63
C THR A 112 10.62 7.21 -3.65
N THR A 113 10.86 8.50 -3.87
CA THR A 113 12.04 8.93 -4.63
C THR A 113 13.23 9.04 -3.69
N PHE A 114 14.44 8.97 -4.25
CA PHE A 114 15.67 9.18 -3.47
C PHE A 114 15.70 10.54 -2.75
N GLU A 115 15.02 11.55 -3.31
CA GLU A 115 14.96 12.91 -2.76
C GLU A 115 14.26 13.00 -1.41
N VAL A 116 13.44 12.00 -1.04
CA VAL A 116 12.73 11.96 0.25
C VAL A 116 13.69 11.85 1.45
N VAL A 117 14.91 11.35 1.24
CA VAL A 117 15.89 11.11 2.32
C VAL A 117 16.82 12.32 2.54
N LYS A 118 16.77 13.34 1.68
CA LYS A 118 17.58 14.56 1.82
C LYS A 118 17.01 15.50 2.88
#